data_AF-A0AAN8IER5-F1
#
_entry.id   AF-A0AAN8IER5-F1
#
_cell.length_a   1.000
_cell.length_b   1.000
_cell.length_c   1.000
_cell.angle_alpha   90.00
_cell.angle_beta   90.00
_cell.angle_gamma   90.00
#
_symmetry.space_group_name_H-M   'P 1'
#
loop_
_entity.id
_entity.type
_entity.pdbx_description
1 polymer ?
#
loop_
_entity_poly.entity_id
_entity_poly.type
_entity_poly.pdbx_seq_one_letter_code
_entity_poly.pdbx_strand_id
1 'polypeptide(L)'
;MTLPELTALDWRRIVDRVINAWGGYQLGVDFSSGGPETLAKDEGLKADDLEEWLNSILYTEFNLILDDDSVYPTSTFLIEALGYLKHNNRSGLDSMISLLPSVESIREANKKSRPNFVDGEEDMEIGDISEDDECELGVTGTSSKVRRPHTVTDEDGWTTILKK
;
A
#
# COMPACT_ATOMS: atom_id res chain seq x y z
N MET A 1 -24.88 13.31 30.86
CA MET A 1 -23.78 12.53 31.46
C MET A 1 -23.22 11.68 30.35
N THR A 2 -22.21 12.18 29.64
CA THR A 2 -21.57 11.50 28.50
C THR A 2 -20.62 10.44 29.04
N LEU A 3 -20.77 9.19 28.59
CA LEU A 3 -19.80 8.13 28.91
C LEU A 3 -18.43 8.55 28.36
N PRO A 4 -17.33 8.33 29.11
CA PRO A 4 -16.00 8.58 28.57
C PRO A 4 -15.80 7.71 27.33
N GLU A 5 -15.28 8.31 26.25
CA GLU A 5 -14.90 7.55 25.06
C GLU A 5 -13.84 6.52 25.47
N LEU A 6 -14.16 5.23 25.31
CA LEU A 6 -13.17 4.17 25.46
C LEU A 6 -12.08 4.39 24.43
N THR A 7 -10.84 4.55 24.88
CA THR A 7 -9.71 4.59 23.96
C THR A 7 -9.39 3.19 23.45
N ALA A 8 -8.70 3.08 22.31
CA ALA A 8 -8.20 1.80 21.82
C ALA A 8 -7.29 1.09 22.85
N LEU A 9 -6.62 1.85 23.72
CA LEU A 9 -5.81 1.34 24.83
C LEU A 9 -6.69 0.70 25.92
N ASP A 10 -7.80 1.35 26.28
CA ASP A 10 -8.75 0.84 27.27
C ASP A 10 -9.40 -0.46 26.79
N TRP A 11 -9.81 -0.48 25.51
CA TRP A 11 -10.37 -1.69 24.91
C TRP A 11 -9.37 -2.85 24.92
N ARG A 12 -8.11 -2.59 24.54
CA ARG A 12 -7.06 -3.62 24.57
C ARG A 12 -6.83 -4.20 25.97
N ARG A 13 -6.82 -3.35 27.00
CA ARG A 13 -6.67 -3.80 28.40
C ARG A 13 -7.84 -4.67 28.85
N ILE A 14 -9.06 -4.34 28.42
CA ILE A 14 -10.25 -5.15 28.73
C ILE A 14 -10.15 -6.51 28.04
N VAL A 15 -9.84 -6.53 26.74
CA VAL A 15 -9.69 -7.76 25.96
C VAL A 15 -8.60 -8.66 26.55
N ASP A 16 -7.42 -8.10 26.83
CA ASP A 16 -6.30 -8.82 27.44
C ASP A 16 -6.68 -9.43 28.79
N ARG A 17 -7.35 -8.65 29.66
CA ARG A 17 -7.83 -9.15 30.94
C ARG A 17 -8.85 -10.27 30.79
N VAL A 18 -9.77 -10.18 29.83
CA VAL A 18 -10.81 -11.20 29.59
C VAL A 18 -10.19 -12.49 29.07
N ILE A 19 -9.26 -12.41 28.11
CA ILE A 19 -8.56 -13.56 27.55
C ILE A 19 -7.70 -14.25 28.62
N ASN A 20 -6.96 -13.47 29.42
CA ASN A 20 -6.12 -14.01 30.49
C ASN A 20 -6.93 -14.62 31.65
N ALA A 21 -8.16 -14.13 31.88
CA ALA A 21 -9.07 -14.73 32.85
C ALA A 21 -9.80 -15.97 32.31
N TRP A 22 -9.72 -16.25 31.01
CA TRP A 22 -10.43 -17.36 30.40
C TRP A 22 -9.65 -18.66 30.56
N GLY A 23 -9.96 -19.42 31.61
CA GLY A 23 -9.25 -20.68 31.93
C GLY A 23 -9.21 -21.70 30.79
N GLY A 24 -10.25 -21.78 29.94
CA GLY A 24 -10.25 -22.66 28.76
C GLY A 24 -9.22 -22.24 27.71
N TYR A 25 -9.04 -20.93 27.50
CA TYR A 25 -7.99 -20.41 26.63
C TYR A 25 -6.61 -20.70 27.21
N GLN A 26 -6.41 -20.45 28.49
CA GLN A 26 -5.14 -20.71 29.19
C GLN A 26 -4.74 -22.20 29.11
N LEU A 27 -5.69 -23.11 29.36
CA LEU A 27 -5.46 -24.55 29.18
C LEU A 27 -5.14 -24.90 27.72
N GLY A 28 -5.82 -24.27 26.77
CA GLY A 28 -5.54 -24.42 25.34
C GLY A 28 -4.09 -24.09 24.99
N VAL A 29 -3.59 -22.98 25.53
CA VAL A 29 -2.20 -22.51 25.38
C VAL A 29 -1.23 -23.45 26.11
N ASP A 30 -1.45 -23.74 27.39
CA ASP A 30 -0.59 -24.58 28.23
C ASP A 30 -0.41 -25.99 27.64
N PHE A 31 -1.46 -26.56 27.06
CA PHE A 31 -1.42 -27.88 26.45
C PHE A 31 -1.07 -27.87 24.95
N SER A 32 -0.75 -26.70 24.37
CA SER A 32 -0.47 -26.55 22.94
C SER A 32 -1.54 -27.23 22.07
N SER A 33 -2.82 -27.03 22.43
CA SER A 33 -3.95 -27.81 21.88
C SER A 33 -4.16 -27.60 20.38
N GLY A 34 -3.63 -26.51 19.80
CA GLY A 34 -3.59 -26.24 18.36
C GLY A 34 -2.27 -26.64 17.69
N GLY A 35 -1.40 -27.37 18.37
CA GLY A 35 -0.06 -27.72 17.89
C GLY A 35 0.92 -26.53 17.93
N PRO A 36 1.98 -26.51 17.08
CA PRO A 36 2.97 -25.42 17.07
C PRO A 36 2.38 -24.05 16.72
N GLU A 37 1.18 -24.01 16.14
CA GLU A 37 0.44 -22.78 15.88
C GLU A 37 -0.21 -22.16 17.12
N THR A 38 -0.25 -22.85 18.26
CA THR A 38 -0.91 -22.36 19.47
C THR A 38 -0.27 -21.06 19.96
N LEU A 39 1.06 -20.99 19.97
CA LEU A 39 1.79 -19.78 20.33
C LEU A 39 1.64 -18.69 19.27
N ALA A 40 1.64 -19.07 17.98
CA ALA A 40 1.38 -18.12 16.90
C ALA A 40 -0.01 -17.45 17.00
N LYS A 41 -1.02 -18.19 17.44
CA LYS A 41 -2.39 -17.69 17.67
C LYS A 41 -2.52 -16.84 18.94
N ASP A 42 -1.60 -17.02 19.89
CA ASP A 42 -1.46 -16.21 21.10
C ASP A 42 -0.65 -14.91 20.85
N GLU A 43 0.35 -14.97 19.96
CA GLU A 43 1.26 -13.85 19.63
C GLU A 43 0.61 -12.72 18.81
N GLY A 44 -0.55 -12.98 18.19
CA GLY A 44 -1.36 -11.98 17.49
C GLY A 44 -1.16 -11.92 15.98
N LEU A 45 -1.64 -10.82 15.37
CA LEU A 45 -1.68 -10.64 13.91
C LEU A 45 -0.27 -10.69 13.30
N LYS A 46 -0.05 -11.58 12.32
CA LYS A 46 1.22 -11.66 11.58
C LYS A 46 1.20 -10.76 10.34
N ALA A 47 2.39 -10.46 9.83
CA ALA A 47 2.54 -9.69 8.60
C ALA A 47 1.91 -10.41 7.40
N ASP A 48 2.07 -11.74 7.31
CA ASP A 48 1.51 -12.58 6.25
C ASP A 48 -0.02 -12.51 6.25
N ASP A 49 -0.66 -12.64 7.41
CA ASP A 49 -2.12 -12.55 7.55
C ASP A 49 -2.63 -11.16 7.15
N LEU A 50 -1.89 -10.10 7.51
CA LEU A 50 -2.24 -8.73 7.16
C LEU A 50 -2.01 -8.45 5.66
N GLU A 51 -0.98 -9.02 5.06
CA GLU A 51 -0.72 -8.94 3.62
C GLU A 51 -1.85 -9.57 2.82
N GLU A 52 -2.24 -10.80 3.16
CA GLU A 52 -3.34 -11.50 2.48
C GLU A 52 -4.64 -10.69 2.57
N TRP A 53 -4.92 -10.12 3.74
CA TRP A 53 -6.09 -9.26 3.94
C TRP A 53 -6.02 -7.96 3.13
N LEU A 54 -4.86 -7.27 3.09
CA LEU A 54 -4.68 -6.06 2.29
C LEU A 54 -4.85 -6.36 0.80
N ASN A 55 -4.27 -7.44 0.30
CA ASN A 55 -4.44 -7.87 -1.09
C ASN A 55 -5.90 -8.17 -1.41
N SER A 56 -6.62 -8.82 -0.49
CA SER A 56 -8.05 -9.09 -0.66
C SER A 56 -8.87 -7.80 -0.80
N ILE A 57 -8.60 -6.78 0.03
CA ILE A 57 -9.28 -5.48 -0.05
C ILE A 57 -8.94 -4.75 -1.35
N LEU A 58 -7.65 -4.68 -1.70
CA LEU A 58 -7.20 -4.03 -2.93
C LEU A 58 -7.88 -4.66 -4.15
N TYR A 59 -7.98 -5.98 -4.17
CA TYR A 59 -8.64 -6.72 -5.23
C TYR A 59 -10.17 -6.51 -5.23
N THR A 60 -10.84 -6.75 -4.10
CA THR A 60 -12.32 -6.82 -4.05
C THR A 60 -13.02 -5.46 -4.00
N GLU A 61 -12.43 -4.47 -3.33
CA GLU A 61 -13.06 -3.16 -3.12
C GLU A 61 -12.51 -2.08 -4.05
N PHE A 62 -11.22 -2.15 -4.36
CA PHE A 62 -10.54 -1.12 -5.16
C PHE A 62 -10.26 -1.55 -6.61
N ASN A 63 -10.52 -2.81 -6.98
CA ASN A 63 -10.16 -3.39 -8.27
C ASN A 63 -8.69 -3.10 -8.65
N LEU A 64 -7.79 -3.23 -7.68
CA LEU A 64 -6.39 -2.85 -7.78
C LEU A 64 -5.49 -4.06 -7.47
N ILE A 65 -4.54 -4.32 -8.36
CA ILE A 65 -3.49 -5.33 -8.17
C ILE A 65 -2.13 -4.63 -8.17
N LEU A 66 -1.36 -4.86 -7.10
CA LEU A 66 -0.02 -4.32 -6.93
C LEU A 66 1.02 -5.43 -7.21
N ASP A 67 1.69 -5.36 -8.35
CA ASP A 67 2.72 -6.34 -8.75
C ASP A 67 4.14 -5.97 -8.27
N ASP A 68 4.25 -4.92 -7.46
CA ASP A 68 5.53 -4.42 -6.96
C ASP A 68 5.98 -5.05 -5.64
N ASP A 69 5.25 -6.07 -5.16
CA ASP A 69 5.43 -6.72 -3.85
C ASP A 69 5.41 -5.73 -2.68
N SER A 70 4.80 -4.55 -2.84
CA SER A 70 4.79 -3.51 -1.81
C SER A 70 3.85 -3.79 -0.64
N VAL A 71 2.90 -4.70 -0.81
CA VAL A 71 1.91 -5.05 0.21
C VAL A 71 2.58 -5.71 1.42
N TYR A 72 3.49 -6.66 1.19
CA TYR A 72 4.20 -7.32 2.29
C TYR A 72 5.04 -6.36 3.15
N PRO A 73 5.96 -5.53 2.60
CA PRO A 73 6.68 -4.52 3.36
C PRO A 73 5.75 -3.56 4.11
N THR A 74 4.62 -3.20 3.51
CA THR A 74 3.61 -2.34 4.16
C THR A 74 3.00 -3.05 5.36
N SER A 75 2.62 -4.32 5.23
CA SER A 75 2.14 -5.14 6.35
C SER A 75 3.17 -5.26 7.47
N THR A 76 4.43 -5.56 7.14
CA THR A 76 5.51 -5.63 8.14
C THR A 76 5.67 -4.29 8.87
N PHE A 77 5.66 -3.17 8.14
CA PHE A 77 5.75 -1.82 8.70
C PHE A 77 4.59 -1.55 9.67
N LEU A 78 3.36 -1.92 9.31
CA LEU A 78 2.19 -1.74 10.19
C LEU A 78 2.27 -2.58 11.47
N ILE A 79 2.73 -3.83 11.37
CA ILE A 79 2.92 -4.72 12.52
C ILE A 79 4.02 -4.19 13.46
N GLU A 80 5.13 -3.71 12.92
CA GLU A 80 6.21 -3.14 13.74
C GLU A 80 5.77 -1.83 14.42
N ALA A 81 5.05 -0.95 13.71
CA ALA A 81 4.44 0.25 14.30
C ALA A 81 3.48 -0.09 15.45
N LEU A 82 2.67 -1.15 15.29
CA LEU A 82 1.82 -1.68 16.35
C LEU A 82 2.62 -2.16 17.56
N GLY A 83 3.79 -2.76 17.34
CA GLY A 83 4.76 -3.14 18.37
C GLY A 83 5.23 -1.94 19.19
N TYR A 84 5.67 -0.86 18.52
CA TYR A 84 6.07 0.37 19.22
C TYR A 84 4.93 0.97 20.07
N LEU A 85 3.68 0.93 19.56
CA LEU A 85 2.51 1.36 20.32
C LEU A 85 2.22 0.47 21.53
N LYS A 86 2.34 -0.87 21.39
CA LYS A 86 2.18 -1.83 22.50
C LYS A 86 3.14 -1.55 23.65
N HIS A 87 4.39 -1.21 23.33
CA HIS A 87 5.44 -0.96 24.31
C HIS A 87 5.54 0.51 24.75
N ASN A 88 4.61 1.37 24.32
CA ASN A 88 4.61 2.81 24.58
C ASN A 88 5.94 3.51 24.18
N ASN A 89 6.64 2.96 23.19
CA ASN A 89 7.90 3.49 22.68
C ASN A 89 7.62 4.54 21.59
N ARG A 90 7.25 5.75 22.03
CA ARG A 90 6.91 6.87 21.14
C ARG A 90 8.07 7.31 20.26
N SER A 91 9.28 7.41 20.83
CA SER A 91 10.48 7.81 20.08
C SER A 91 10.83 6.85 18.94
N GLY A 92 10.67 5.53 19.16
CA GLY A 92 10.89 4.52 18.13
C GLY A 92 9.87 4.64 17.00
N LEU A 93 8.59 4.80 17.36
CA LEU A 93 7.52 5.02 16.40
C LEU A 93 7.74 6.31 15.57
N ASP A 94 8.08 7.42 16.22
CA ASP A 94 8.30 8.70 15.54
C ASP A 94 9.49 8.63 14.58
N SER A 95 10.57 7.94 14.99
CA SER A 95 11.73 7.70 14.14
C SER A 95 11.34 6.85 12.91
N MET A 96 10.56 5.80 13.11
CA MET A 96 10.08 4.94 12.03
C MET A 96 9.15 5.68 11.05
N ILE A 97 8.21 6.48 11.56
CA ILE A 97 7.30 7.30 10.73
C ILE A 97 8.09 8.33 9.94
N SER A 98 9.17 8.90 10.49
CA SER A 98 9.99 9.88 9.78
C SER A 98 10.72 9.34 8.54
N LEU A 99 10.82 8.01 8.41
CA LEU A 99 11.39 7.36 7.22
C LEU A 99 10.40 7.30 6.05
N LEU A 100 9.11 7.50 6.30
CA LEU A 100 8.10 7.47 5.25
C LEU A 100 8.18 8.75 4.39
N PRO A 101 8.00 8.62 3.07
CA PRO A 101 7.88 9.79 2.21
C PRO A 101 6.64 10.62 2.60
N SER A 102 6.73 11.95 2.44
CA SER A 102 5.59 12.82 2.70
C SER A 102 4.43 12.52 1.75
N VAL A 103 3.21 12.74 2.23
CA VAL A 103 1.98 12.56 1.43
C VAL A 103 2.01 13.43 0.17
N GLU A 104 2.54 14.64 0.27
CA GLU A 104 2.73 15.55 -0.86
C GLU A 104 3.65 14.96 -1.92
N SER A 105 4.77 14.36 -1.51
CA SER A 105 5.72 13.70 -2.41
C SER A 105 5.07 12.52 -3.14
N ILE A 106 4.29 11.70 -2.44
CA ILE A 106 3.55 10.58 -3.05
C ILE A 106 2.51 11.12 -4.04
N ARG A 107 1.77 12.16 -3.67
CA ARG A 107 0.73 12.75 -4.53
C ARG A 107 1.33 13.31 -5.82
N GLU A 108 2.48 13.96 -5.75
CA GLU A 108 3.20 14.44 -6.93
C GLU A 108 3.72 13.30 -7.80
N ALA A 109 4.25 12.23 -7.20
CA ALA A 109 4.66 11.03 -7.92
C ALA A 109 3.47 10.40 -8.65
N ASN A 110 2.32 10.27 -7.99
CA ASN A 110 1.10 9.70 -8.58
C ASN A 110 0.53 10.56 -9.71
N LYS A 111 0.59 11.89 -9.60
CA LYS A 111 0.23 12.80 -10.71
C LYS A 111 1.07 12.57 -11.95
N LYS A 112 2.36 12.30 -11.78
CA LYS A 112 3.30 12.03 -12.89
C LYS A 112 3.13 10.62 -13.48
N SER A 113 2.49 9.71 -12.74
CA SER A 113 2.25 8.33 -13.17
C SER A 113 0.93 8.12 -13.91
N ARG A 114 0.01 9.08 -13.88
CA ARG A 114 -1.20 8.99 -14.73
C ARG A 114 -0.78 9.05 -16.19
N PRO A 115 -1.26 8.14 -17.06
CA PRO A 115 -1.16 8.37 -18.49
C PRO A 115 -1.87 9.70 -18.78
N ASN A 116 -1.22 10.55 -19.57
CA ASN A 116 -1.83 11.76 -20.10
C ASN A 116 -3.05 11.38 -20.94
N PHE A 117 -4.21 11.18 -20.31
CA PHE A 117 -5.47 11.46 -20.98
C PHE A 117 -5.55 12.97 -21.05
N VAL A 118 -4.94 13.53 -22.10
CA VAL A 118 -5.19 14.91 -22.53
C VAL A 118 -6.61 14.90 -23.08
N ASP A 119 -7.57 15.22 -22.21
CA ASP A 119 -8.87 15.72 -22.63
C ASP A 119 -8.83 17.24 -22.41
N GLY A 120 -8.96 18.01 -23.50
CA GLY A 120 -8.92 19.47 -23.46
C GLY A 120 -8.23 20.11 -24.65
N GLU A 121 -8.95 20.14 -25.78
CA GLU A 121 -9.04 21.28 -26.71
C GLU A 121 -7.77 22.07 -27.04
N GLU A 122 -7.07 21.66 -28.10
CA GLU A 122 -6.43 22.63 -28.99
C GLU A 122 -6.80 22.24 -30.43
N ASP A 123 -7.56 23.12 -31.09
CA ASP A 123 -7.83 23.14 -32.52
C ASP A 123 -6.51 22.89 -33.29
N MET A 124 -6.29 21.65 -33.74
CA MET A 124 -5.37 21.41 -34.83
C MET A 124 -6.13 21.69 -36.13
N GLU A 125 -6.23 22.99 -36.45
CA GLU A 125 -6.52 23.48 -37.79
C GLU A 125 -5.64 22.68 -38.76
N ILE A 126 -6.28 21.95 -39.67
CA ILE A 126 -5.62 21.17 -40.72
C ILE A 126 -4.89 22.16 -41.62
N GLY A 127 -3.63 22.43 -41.29
CA GLY A 127 -2.69 23.17 -42.12
C GLY A 127 -2.31 22.30 -43.31
N ASP A 128 -2.97 22.58 -44.43
CA ASP A 128 -2.68 22.18 -45.79
C ASP A 128 -1.15 22.04 -46.04
N ILE A 129 -0.65 20.82 -46.17
CA ILE A 129 0.76 20.56 -46.52
C ILE A 129 0.83 20.37 -48.03
N SER A 130 1.20 21.45 -48.72
CA SER A 130 1.60 21.41 -50.12
C SER A 130 2.88 20.59 -50.27
N GLU A 131 2.87 19.65 -51.22
CA GLU A 131 4.03 18.93 -51.73
C GLU A 131 5.10 19.90 -52.23
N ASP A 132 6.35 19.75 -51.78
CA ASP A 132 7.54 20.03 -52.60
C ASP A 132 8.84 19.51 -51.96
N ASP A 133 9.77 19.23 -52.87
CA ASP A 133 10.91 18.31 -52.82
C ASP A 133 12.08 18.58 -51.86
N GLU A 134 12.75 17.46 -51.52
CA GLU A 134 14.18 17.22 -51.23
C GLU A 134 15.05 18.31 -50.56
N CYS A 135 15.63 17.98 -49.39
CA CYS A 135 17.03 18.30 -49.06
C CYS A 135 17.58 17.40 -47.93
N GLU A 136 18.79 16.89 -48.15
CA GLU A 136 19.53 15.96 -47.30
C GLU A 136 20.15 16.55 -46.01
N LEU A 137 20.29 15.65 -45.02
CA LEU A 137 21.37 15.49 -44.02
C LEU A 137 21.78 16.67 -43.10
N GLY A 138 21.52 16.49 -41.79
CA GLY A 138 22.23 17.23 -40.75
C GLY A 138 21.79 17.01 -39.29
N VAL A 139 22.32 15.96 -38.64
CA VAL A 139 22.74 15.84 -37.22
C VAL A 139 21.80 16.30 -36.06
N THR A 140 21.72 15.41 -35.05
CA THR A 140 21.32 15.58 -33.63
C THR A 140 19.84 15.36 -33.29
N GLY A 141 19.59 14.24 -32.60
CA GLY A 141 18.32 13.96 -31.94
C GLY A 141 18.53 12.90 -30.86
N THR A 142 18.71 13.35 -29.62
CA THR A 142 18.74 12.52 -28.41
C THR A 142 17.59 11.52 -28.43
N SER A 143 17.87 10.23 -28.28
CA SER A 143 16.83 9.23 -28.08
C SER A 143 16.13 9.51 -26.76
N SER A 144 15.01 10.21 -26.83
CA SER A 144 14.05 10.30 -25.74
C SER A 144 13.57 8.88 -25.47
N LYS A 145 14.20 8.21 -24.49
CA LYS A 145 13.70 6.96 -23.92
C LYS A 145 12.30 7.25 -23.42
N VAL A 146 11.31 6.88 -24.24
CA VAL A 146 9.90 6.82 -23.84
C VAL A 146 9.86 5.92 -22.61
N ARG A 147 9.69 6.53 -21.45
CA ARG A 147 9.49 5.80 -20.20
C ARG A 147 8.17 5.07 -20.35
N ARG A 148 8.24 3.73 -20.33
CA ARG A 148 7.04 2.91 -20.36
C ARG A 148 6.15 3.28 -19.16
N PRO A 149 4.83 3.37 -19.35
CA PRO A 149 3.91 3.67 -18.26
C PRO A 149 4.06 2.62 -17.15
N HIS A 150 4.10 3.10 -15.90
CA HIS A 150 4.26 2.29 -14.69
C HIS A 150 2.93 1.62 -14.28
N THR A 151 1.88 1.80 -15.08
CA THR A 151 0.55 1.27 -14.85
C THR A 151 -0.07 0.84 -16.17
N VAL A 152 -0.77 -0.30 -16.18
CA VAL A 152 -1.51 -0.83 -17.32
C VAL A 152 -2.95 -1.08 -16.88
N THR A 153 -3.92 -0.69 -17.70
CA THR A 153 -5.33 -1.05 -17.49
C THR A 153 -5.73 -2.06 -18.55
N ASP A 154 -6.28 -3.21 -18.14
CA ASP A 154 -6.71 -4.27 -19.06
C ASP A 154 -8.15 -4.06 -19.59
N GLU A 155 -8.59 -4.95 -20.49
CA GLU A 155 -9.92 -4.93 -21.10
C GLU A 155 -11.05 -5.23 -20.12
N ASP A 156 -10.74 -5.80 -18.97
CA ASP A 156 -11.66 -6.10 -17.88
C ASP A 156 -11.73 -4.96 -16.83
N GLY A 157 -10.94 -3.89 -17.01
CA GLY A 157 -10.95 -2.69 -16.18
C GLY A 157 -10.02 -2.74 -14.96
N TRP A 158 -9.17 -3.76 -14.82
CA TRP A 158 -8.17 -3.82 -13.76
C TRP A 158 -7.01 -2.90 -14.05
N THR A 159 -6.55 -2.17 -13.04
CA THR A 159 -5.32 -1.38 -13.14
C THR A 159 -4.18 -2.09 -12.41
N THR A 160 -3.14 -2.46 -13.14
CA THR A 160 -1.93 -3.11 -12.65
C THR A 160 -0.79 -2.10 -12.54
N ILE A 161 -0.12 -2.01 -11.40
CA ILE A 161 1.09 -1.19 -11.22
C ILE A 161 2.33 -2.06 -11.44
N LEU A 162 3.14 -1.76 -12.46
CA LEU A 162 4.30 -2.54 -12.86
C LEU A 162 5.57 -2.14 -12.11
N LYS A 163 6.45 -3.11 -11.81
CA LYS A 163 7.78 -2.84 -11.25
C LYS A 163 8.67 -2.03 -12.20
N LYS A 164 9.52 -1.20 -11.61
CA LYS A 164 10.46 -0.30 -12.32
C LYS A 164 11.72 -1.00 -12.80
#